data_AF-A0A958R4K8-F1
#
_entry.id   AF-A0A958R4K8-F1
#
_cell.length_a   1.000
_cell.length_b   1.000
_cell.length_c   1.000
_cell.angle_alpha   90.00
_cell.angle_beta   90.00
_cell.angle_gamma   90.00
#
_symmetry.space_group_name_H-M   'P 1'
#
loop_
_entity.id
_entity.type
_entity.pdbx_description
1 polymer ?
#
loop_
_entity_poly.entity_id
_entity_poly.type
_entity_poly.pdbx_seq_one_letter_code
_entity_poly.pdbx_strand_id
1 'polypeptide(L)'
;MSSKILVAGNFKYGIASEIFKRWPEAHFASRSNGFDLNTEKGQDDFARLSVDFDTVIFCSTLRRFNQTLLVENTWRYWVDQAKKGRFVCLGSTADRGARPSNWMYPIEKKGLRSLCQNLNLCDLSGSGIRVSYLSIGFVKTPYTEEKHPGKNKLSTAYVVDLIEWILAQPEDLNVHSISVDPRQPPAENINQ
;
A
#
# COMPACT_ATOMS: atom_id res chain seq x y z
N MET A 1 -9.85 -3.25 22.13
CA MET A 1 -10.82 -2.58 21.24
C MET A 1 -10.45 -2.97 19.82
N SER A 2 -11.42 -3.21 18.93
CA SER A 2 -11.10 -3.48 17.52
C SER A 2 -10.52 -2.21 16.87
N SER A 3 -9.41 -2.32 16.15
CA SER A 3 -8.75 -1.20 15.48
C SER A 3 -9.61 -0.73 14.32
N LYS A 4 -9.91 0.58 14.23
CA LYS A 4 -10.65 1.14 13.10
C LYS A 4 -9.73 1.27 11.88
N ILE A 5 -10.12 0.63 10.78
CA ILE A 5 -9.33 0.59 9.54
C ILE A 5 -9.99 1.44 8.44
N LEU A 6 -9.23 2.36 7.86
CA LEU A 6 -9.56 3.05 6.61
C LEU A 6 -8.70 2.51 5.47
N VAL A 7 -9.30 2.25 4.31
CA VAL A 7 -8.61 1.69 3.15
C VAL A 7 -8.83 2.58 1.93
N ALA A 8 -7.74 3.15 1.42
CA ALA A 8 -7.75 3.76 0.09
C ALA A 8 -7.77 2.65 -0.96
N GLY A 9 -8.95 2.27 -1.46
CA GLY A 9 -9.11 1.20 -2.44
C GLY A 9 -10.57 0.86 -2.72
N ASN A 10 -10.82 0.21 -3.86
CA ASN A 10 -12.15 -0.26 -4.21
C ASN A 10 -12.38 -1.69 -3.68
N PHE A 11 -13.26 -1.85 -2.69
CA PHE A 11 -13.59 -3.13 -2.05
C PHE A 11 -14.15 -4.20 -3.01
N LYS A 12 -14.45 -3.86 -4.26
CA LYS A 12 -14.94 -4.81 -5.28
C LYS A 12 -13.83 -5.45 -6.11
N TYR A 13 -12.56 -5.08 -5.94
CA TYR A 13 -11.48 -5.56 -6.81
C TYR A 13 -10.15 -5.80 -6.09
N GLY A 14 -9.42 -6.82 -6.56
CA GLY A 14 -8.02 -7.08 -6.18
C GLY A 14 -7.82 -7.27 -4.68
N ILE A 15 -6.72 -6.72 -4.16
CA ILE A 15 -6.35 -6.84 -2.74
C ILE A 15 -7.38 -6.16 -1.83
N ALA A 16 -7.96 -5.02 -2.25
CA ALA A 16 -8.98 -4.32 -1.46
C ALA A 16 -10.25 -5.16 -1.25
N SER A 17 -10.63 -6.00 -2.21
CA SER A 17 -11.73 -6.96 -2.01
C SER A 17 -11.41 -8.04 -0.98
N GLU A 18 -10.16 -8.50 -0.96
CA GLU A 18 -9.73 -9.49 0.03
C GLU A 18 -9.62 -8.88 1.44
N ILE A 19 -9.18 -7.62 1.54
CA ILE A 19 -9.24 -6.84 2.78
C ILE A 19 -10.69 -6.76 3.29
N PHE A 20 -11.66 -6.49 2.41
CA PHE A 20 -13.07 -6.42 2.82
C PHE A 20 -13.62 -7.76 3.34
N LYS A 21 -13.15 -8.89 2.81
CA LYS A 21 -13.50 -10.21 3.37
C LYS A 21 -12.91 -10.44 4.76
N ARG A 22 -11.67 -9.96 5.00
CA ARG A 22 -10.96 -10.11 6.28
C ARG A 22 -11.49 -9.16 7.35
N TRP A 23 -11.76 -7.91 6.99
CA TRP A 23 -12.27 -6.86 7.86
C TRP A 23 -13.49 -6.18 7.20
N PRO A 24 -14.69 -6.79 7.25
CA PRO A 24 -15.90 -6.25 6.62
C PRO A 24 -16.35 -4.89 7.16
N GLU A 25 -15.95 -4.56 8.38
CA GLU A 25 -16.20 -3.30 9.07
C GLU A 25 -15.25 -2.16 8.65
N ALA A 26 -14.19 -2.47 7.89
CA ALA A 26 -13.25 -1.46 7.41
C ALA A 26 -13.95 -0.44 6.50
N HIS A 27 -13.60 0.82 6.63
CA HIS A 27 -14.09 1.86 5.73
C HIS A 27 -13.23 1.88 4.48
N PHE A 28 -13.86 1.91 3.31
CA PHE A 28 -13.15 2.01 2.03
C PHE A 28 -13.35 3.39 1.44
N ALA A 29 -12.36 3.93 0.75
CA ALA A 29 -12.47 5.18 0.02
C ALA A 29 -11.99 4.97 -1.42
N SER A 30 -12.88 5.17 -2.37
CA SER A 30 -12.58 5.17 -3.79
C SER A 30 -13.65 5.92 -4.59
N ARG A 31 -13.51 5.97 -5.91
CA ARG A 31 -14.51 6.62 -6.78
C ARG A 31 -15.90 6.00 -6.64
N SER A 32 -16.02 4.72 -6.23
CA SER A 32 -17.31 4.05 -6.07
C SER A 32 -18.15 4.59 -4.90
N ASN A 33 -17.54 5.36 -3.99
CA ASN A 33 -18.23 5.97 -2.86
C ASN A 33 -17.83 7.44 -2.64
N GLY A 34 -17.47 8.14 -3.73
CA GLY A 34 -17.32 9.59 -3.74
C GLY A 34 -15.91 10.14 -3.55
N PHE A 35 -14.89 9.28 -3.35
CA PHE A 35 -13.51 9.73 -3.20
C PHE A 35 -12.73 9.61 -4.52
N ASP A 36 -12.47 10.74 -5.19
CA ASP A 36 -11.49 10.77 -6.28
C ASP A 36 -10.09 11.14 -5.77
N LEU A 37 -9.36 10.09 -5.37
CA LEU A 37 -8.01 10.19 -4.84
C LEU A 37 -6.95 10.66 -5.88
N ASN A 38 -7.33 10.89 -7.14
CA ASN A 38 -6.45 11.53 -8.13
C ASN A 38 -6.51 13.06 -8.09
N THR A 39 -7.40 13.64 -7.29
CA THR A 39 -7.58 15.08 -7.14
C THR A 39 -7.09 15.53 -5.77
N GLU A 40 -6.58 16.76 -5.68
CA GLU A 40 -6.20 17.38 -4.42
C GLU A 40 -7.35 17.36 -3.42
N LYS A 41 -8.55 17.80 -3.84
CA LYS A 41 -9.76 17.76 -3.01
C LYS A 41 -10.04 16.35 -2.47
N GLY A 42 -9.99 15.32 -3.31
CA GLY A 42 -10.26 13.95 -2.86
C GLY A 42 -9.18 13.40 -1.93
N GLN A 43 -7.92 13.85 -2.08
CA GLN A 43 -6.84 13.53 -1.16
C GLN A 43 -7.04 14.24 0.19
N ASP A 44 -7.47 15.50 0.19
CA ASP A 44 -7.78 16.26 1.41
C ASP A 44 -8.98 15.69 2.16
N ASP A 45 -10.06 15.36 1.44
CA ASP A 45 -11.25 14.73 2.02
C ASP A 45 -10.89 13.39 2.68
N PHE A 46 -10.03 12.60 2.03
CA PHE A 46 -9.52 11.35 2.58
C PHE A 46 -8.64 11.57 3.82
N ALA A 47 -7.70 12.52 3.75
CA ALA A 47 -6.81 12.84 4.86
C ALA A 47 -7.61 13.31 6.09
N ARG A 48 -8.63 14.15 5.90
CA ARG A 48 -9.56 14.56 6.96
C ARG A 48 -10.30 13.40 7.57
N LEU A 49 -10.87 12.52 6.75
CA LEU A 49 -11.58 11.34 7.22
C LEU A 49 -10.66 10.41 8.02
N SER A 50 -9.40 10.30 7.62
CA SER A 50 -8.47 9.32 8.18
C SER A 50 -8.16 9.50 9.67
N VAL A 51 -8.37 10.70 10.24
CA VAL A 51 -8.08 10.97 11.65
C VAL A 51 -9.02 10.22 12.61
N ASP A 52 -10.18 9.80 12.12
CA ASP A 52 -11.16 9.00 12.88
C ASP A 52 -10.79 7.51 12.98
N PHE A 53 -9.68 7.11 12.35
CA PHE A 53 -9.22 5.73 12.22
C PHE A 53 -7.85 5.52 12.89
N ASP A 54 -7.56 4.28 13.27
CA ASP A 54 -6.30 3.90 13.91
C ASP A 54 -5.27 3.43 12.88
N THR A 55 -5.77 2.84 11.80
CA THR A 55 -4.98 2.26 10.73
C THR A 55 -5.45 2.77 9.37
N VAL A 56 -4.50 3.15 8.50
CA VAL A 56 -4.79 3.46 7.09
C VAL A 56 -4.03 2.50 6.17
N ILE A 57 -4.75 1.84 5.26
CA ILE A 57 -4.16 0.95 4.26
C ILE A 57 -4.25 1.61 2.88
N PHE A 58 -3.11 1.90 2.26
CA PHE A 58 -3.02 2.48 0.93
C PHE A 58 -2.88 1.37 -0.12
N CYS A 59 -4.02 0.91 -0.65
CA CYS A 59 -4.13 -0.19 -1.61
C CYS A 59 -4.49 0.30 -3.04
N SER A 60 -4.61 1.61 -3.26
CA SER A 60 -5.05 2.18 -4.54
C SER A 60 -3.96 2.20 -5.60
N THR A 61 -4.30 1.85 -6.83
CA THR A 61 -3.44 2.05 -8.00
C THR A 61 -3.72 3.43 -8.59
N LEU A 62 -3.01 4.44 -8.09
CA LEU A 62 -3.08 5.81 -8.59
C LEU A 62 -1.83 6.11 -9.43
N ARG A 63 -1.99 6.85 -10.53
CA ARG A 63 -0.90 7.21 -11.45
C ARG A 63 -0.36 8.60 -11.13
N ARG A 64 0.75 9.02 -11.76
CA ARG A 64 1.32 10.37 -11.63
C ARG A 64 1.67 10.74 -10.19
N PHE A 65 2.24 9.78 -9.46
CA PHE A 65 2.61 9.94 -8.05
C PHE A 65 1.43 10.20 -7.10
N ASN A 66 0.17 10.12 -7.53
CA ASN A 66 -0.98 10.40 -6.67
C ASN A 66 -1.06 9.50 -5.43
N GLN A 67 -0.54 8.26 -5.47
CA GLN A 67 -0.46 7.43 -4.26
C GLN A 67 0.57 7.99 -3.27
N THR A 68 1.69 8.51 -3.77
CA THR A 68 2.73 9.16 -2.96
C THR A 68 2.18 10.46 -2.33
N LEU A 69 1.51 11.30 -3.12
CA LEU A 69 0.88 12.53 -2.64
C LEU A 69 -0.22 12.25 -1.61
N LEU A 70 -1.06 11.24 -1.84
CA LEU A 70 -2.08 10.83 -0.89
C LEU A 70 -1.48 10.42 0.47
N VAL A 71 -0.41 9.62 0.45
CA VAL A 71 0.28 9.19 1.69
C VAL A 71 0.91 10.38 2.42
N GLU A 72 1.60 11.26 1.70
CA GLU A 72 2.23 12.45 2.28
C GLU A 72 1.19 13.41 2.90
N ASN A 73 0.10 13.69 2.18
CA ASN A 73 -0.97 14.57 2.65
C ASN A 73 -1.66 13.98 3.90
N THR A 74 -1.99 12.68 3.87
CA THR A 74 -2.59 11.99 5.03
C THR A 74 -1.65 12.02 6.24
N TRP A 75 -0.35 11.79 6.02
CA TRP A 75 0.64 11.84 7.10
C TRP A 75 0.74 13.23 7.74
N ARG A 76 0.82 14.28 6.92
CA ARG A 76 0.86 15.67 7.41
C ARG A 76 -0.39 16.02 8.21
N TYR A 77 -1.56 15.62 7.72
CA TYR A 77 -2.80 15.84 8.43
C TYR A 77 -2.81 15.15 9.81
N TRP A 78 -2.27 13.93 9.91
CA TRP A 78 -2.14 13.26 11.19
C TRP A 78 -1.17 13.97 12.14
N VAL A 79 -0.03 14.44 11.63
CA VAL A 79 0.93 15.22 12.44
C VAL A 79 0.30 16.50 12.96
N ASP A 80 -0.40 17.25 12.11
CA ASP A 80 -1.08 18.51 12.48
C ASP A 80 -2.15 18.29 13.55
N GLN A 81 -2.75 17.09 13.60
CA GLN A 81 -3.74 16.69 14.61
C GLN A 81 -3.14 15.93 15.81
N ALA A 82 -1.81 15.81 15.89
CA ALA A 82 -1.10 14.97 16.87
C ALA A 82 -1.64 13.53 16.94
N LYS A 83 -2.16 13.02 15.82
CA LYS A 83 -2.74 11.69 15.69
C LYS A 83 -1.64 10.65 15.63
N LYS A 84 -1.77 9.63 16.49
CA LYS A 84 -0.95 8.42 16.46
C LYS A 84 -1.67 7.30 15.72
N GLY A 85 -0.90 6.35 15.21
CA GLY A 85 -1.45 5.13 14.62
C GLY A 85 -0.50 4.53 13.61
N ARG A 86 -1.06 3.97 12.54
CA ARG A 86 -0.23 3.25 11.56
C ARG A 86 -0.75 3.32 10.12
N PHE A 87 0.20 3.36 9.20
CA PHE A 87 0.00 3.28 7.76
C PHE A 87 0.57 1.98 7.21
N VAL A 88 -0.16 1.37 6.29
CA VAL A 88 0.30 0.23 5.50
C VAL A 88 0.22 0.60 4.03
N CYS A 89 1.38 0.79 3.40
CA CYS A 89 1.49 1.27 2.03
C CYS A 89 1.81 0.13 1.07
N LEU A 90 0.89 -0.18 0.14
CA LEU A 90 1.15 -1.19 -0.88
C LEU A 90 2.00 -0.63 -2.03
N GLY A 91 3.23 -1.12 -2.05
CA GLY A 91 4.27 -0.89 -3.03
C GLY A 91 4.33 -1.95 -4.12
N SER A 92 5.51 -2.07 -4.74
CA SER A 92 5.78 -3.11 -5.72
C SER A 92 7.27 -3.36 -5.90
N THR A 93 7.67 -4.62 -6.11
CA THR A 93 9.07 -4.98 -6.36
C THR A 93 9.64 -4.39 -7.66
N ALA A 94 8.79 -3.82 -8.51
CA ALA A 94 9.20 -2.96 -9.62
C ALA A 94 10.03 -1.74 -9.17
N ASP A 95 9.99 -1.35 -7.89
CA ASP A 95 10.78 -0.25 -7.32
C ASP A 95 12.29 -0.51 -7.25
N ARG A 96 12.77 -1.75 -7.43
CA ARG A 96 14.16 -2.12 -7.10
C ARG A 96 15.20 -1.91 -8.19
N GLY A 97 14.79 -1.76 -9.44
CA GLY A 97 15.71 -1.77 -10.59
C GLY A 97 15.54 -0.56 -11.50
N ALA A 98 16.59 -0.20 -12.21
CA ALA A 98 16.45 0.56 -13.45
C ALA A 98 16.03 -0.39 -14.57
N ARG A 99 15.16 0.07 -15.46
CA ARG A 99 14.82 -0.63 -16.70
C ARG A 99 15.03 0.35 -17.85
N PRO A 100 15.62 -0.05 -18.98
CA PRO A 100 15.70 0.79 -20.17
C PRO A 100 14.31 0.93 -20.80
N SER A 101 13.41 1.64 -20.13
CA SER A 101 12.02 1.82 -20.52
C SER A 101 11.50 3.17 -20.04
N ASN A 102 10.59 3.78 -20.78
CA ASN A 102 9.84 4.98 -20.37
C ASN A 102 8.66 4.66 -19.44
N TRP A 103 8.56 3.43 -18.93
CA TRP A 103 7.47 3.01 -18.06
C TRP A 103 7.59 3.71 -16.69
N MET A 104 6.62 4.56 -16.37
CA MET A 104 6.66 5.43 -15.20
C MET A 104 6.40 4.71 -13.86
N TYR A 105 5.69 3.58 -13.88
CA TYR A 105 5.27 2.89 -12.66
C TYR A 105 6.42 2.51 -11.70
N PRO A 106 7.55 1.91 -12.16
CA PRO A 106 8.72 1.71 -11.32
C PRO A 106 9.22 2.99 -10.64
N ILE A 107 9.18 4.13 -11.34
CA ILE A 107 9.64 5.43 -10.81
C ILE A 107 8.66 5.94 -9.74
N GLU A 108 7.36 5.86 -10.00
CA GLU A 108 6.32 6.20 -9.01
C GLU A 108 6.46 5.34 -7.75
N LYS A 109 6.71 4.04 -7.89
CA LYS A 109 6.90 3.12 -6.76
C LYS A 109 8.22 3.34 -6.02
N LYS A 110 9.29 3.78 -6.69
CA LYS A 110 10.51 4.27 -6.02
C LYS A 110 10.25 5.51 -5.18
N GLY A 111 9.50 6.48 -5.73
CA GLY A 111 9.10 7.68 -5.00
C GLY A 111 8.28 7.34 -3.75
N LEU A 112 7.29 6.46 -3.90
CA LEU A 112 6.48 5.97 -2.77
C LEU A 112 7.34 5.26 -1.71
N ARG A 113 8.24 4.36 -2.12
CA ARG A 113 9.15 3.66 -1.20
C ARG A 113 10.04 4.65 -0.43
N SER A 114 10.64 5.60 -1.13
CA SER A 114 11.53 6.60 -0.52
C SER A 114 10.77 7.50 0.45
N LEU A 115 9.54 7.90 0.11
CA LEU A 115 8.67 8.63 1.04
C LEU A 115 8.41 7.80 2.31
N CYS A 116 7.93 6.56 2.17
CA CYS A 116 7.65 5.70 3.33
C CYS A 116 8.89 5.47 4.21
N GLN A 117 10.08 5.34 3.61
CA GLN A 117 11.33 5.26 4.36
C GLN A 117 11.61 6.53 5.17
N ASN A 118 11.40 7.72 4.58
CA ASN A 118 11.56 8.97 5.31
C ASN A 118 10.55 9.08 6.46
N LEU A 119 9.27 8.77 6.21
CA LEU A 119 8.22 8.85 7.24
C LEU A 119 8.46 7.87 8.40
N ASN A 120 9.06 6.70 8.14
CA ASN A 120 9.50 5.79 9.19
C ASN A 120 10.55 6.40 10.13
N LEU A 121 11.48 7.19 9.59
CA LEU A 121 12.48 7.87 10.41
C LEU A 121 11.86 8.99 11.26
N CYS A 122 10.73 9.56 10.83
CA CYS A 122 9.97 10.50 11.64
C CYS A 122 9.32 9.82 12.87
N ASP A 123 8.99 8.53 12.79
CA ASP A 123 8.53 7.74 13.94
C ASP A 123 9.63 7.57 14.99
N LEU A 124 10.88 7.31 14.55
CA LEU A 124 12.05 7.30 15.45
C LEU A 124 12.28 8.66 16.14
N SER A 125 11.81 9.74 15.51
CA SER A 125 11.85 11.10 16.06
C SER A 125 10.61 11.43 16.91
N GLY A 126 9.73 10.46 17.17
CA GLY A 126 8.59 10.58 18.07
C GLY A 126 7.26 10.96 17.42
N SER A 127 7.08 10.82 16.11
CA SER A 127 5.77 11.12 15.48
C SER A 127 4.64 10.24 16.01
N GLY A 128 4.93 9.00 16.41
CA GLY A 128 3.91 8.02 16.82
C GLY A 128 3.05 7.51 15.66
N ILE A 129 3.48 7.74 14.41
CA ILE A 129 2.85 7.27 13.18
C ILE A 129 3.77 6.25 12.53
N ARG A 130 3.44 4.97 12.68
CA ARG A 130 4.22 3.86 12.12
C ARG A 130 3.89 3.66 10.64
N VAL A 131 4.87 3.46 9.76
CA VAL A 131 4.64 3.37 8.31
C VAL A 131 5.26 2.11 7.70
N SER A 132 4.46 1.08 7.44
CA SER A 132 4.96 -0.13 6.78
C SER A 132 4.82 -0.08 5.26
N TYR A 133 5.92 -0.25 4.52
CA TYR A 133 5.91 -0.37 3.06
C TYR A 133 5.99 -1.84 2.61
N LEU A 134 4.96 -2.31 1.89
CA LEU A 134 4.93 -3.68 1.36
C LEU A 134 5.30 -3.68 -0.12
N SER A 135 6.51 -4.11 -0.44
CA SER A 135 6.98 -4.26 -1.80
C SER A 135 6.61 -5.65 -2.33
N ILE A 136 5.50 -5.72 -3.07
CA ILE A 136 4.89 -6.97 -3.54
C ILE A 136 5.17 -7.22 -5.03
N GLY A 137 5.50 -8.47 -5.36
CA GLY A 137 5.70 -8.95 -6.73
C GLY A 137 4.40 -9.15 -7.48
N PHE A 138 4.38 -10.10 -8.43
CA PHE A 138 3.13 -10.43 -9.12
C PHE A 138 2.09 -10.95 -8.15
N VAL A 139 0.92 -10.30 -8.13
CA VAL A 139 -0.27 -10.73 -7.39
C VAL A 139 -1.30 -11.24 -8.38
N LYS A 140 -2.04 -12.28 -8.03
CA LYS A 140 -3.09 -12.90 -8.84
C LYS A 140 -4.31 -11.99 -8.90
N THR A 141 -4.50 -11.31 -10.03
CA THR A 141 -5.67 -10.48 -10.35
C THR A 141 -6.02 -10.68 -11.83
N PRO A 142 -7.26 -10.40 -12.28
CA PRO A 142 -7.60 -10.51 -13.70
C PRO A 142 -6.62 -9.76 -14.62
N TYR A 143 -6.25 -8.53 -14.24
CA TYR A 143 -5.30 -7.71 -15.00
C TYR A 143 -3.89 -8.32 -15.10
N THR A 144 -3.37 -8.91 -14.02
CA THR A 144 -2.02 -9.49 -14.02
C THR A 144 -1.97 -10.86 -14.68
N GLU A 145 -3.07 -11.61 -14.68
CA GLU A 145 -3.20 -12.85 -15.45
C GLU A 145 -3.15 -12.58 -16.95
N GLU A 146 -3.88 -11.56 -17.42
CA GLU A 146 -3.85 -11.14 -18.82
C GLU A 146 -2.47 -10.62 -19.25
N LYS A 147 -1.85 -9.76 -18.42
CA LYS A 147 -0.58 -9.13 -18.77
C LYS A 147 0.64 -10.07 -18.68
N HIS A 148 0.58 -11.06 -17.79
CA HIS A 148 1.69 -11.96 -17.51
C HIS A 148 1.21 -13.42 -17.42
N PRO A 149 0.75 -13.99 -18.54
CA PRO A 149 0.29 -15.38 -18.58
C PRO A 149 1.45 -16.32 -18.22
N GLY A 150 1.15 -17.39 -17.49
CA GLY A 150 2.13 -18.44 -17.12
C GLY A 150 3.15 -18.05 -16.04
N LYS A 151 3.19 -16.79 -15.57
CA LYS A 151 4.02 -16.42 -14.41
C LYS A 151 3.34 -16.81 -13.11
N ASN A 152 4.14 -17.33 -12.15
CA ASN A 152 3.68 -17.58 -10.78
C ASN A 152 3.31 -16.24 -10.13
N LYS A 153 2.22 -16.23 -9.35
CA LYS A 153 1.68 -15.03 -8.69
C LYS A 153 1.30 -15.35 -7.24
N LEU A 154 1.49 -14.39 -6.35
CA LEU A 154 0.98 -14.44 -4.98
C LEU A 154 -0.54 -14.32 -5.00
N SER A 155 -1.24 -15.02 -4.11
CA SER A 155 -2.68 -14.79 -3.94
C SER A 155 -2.93 -13.42 -3.31
N THR A 156 -4.10 -12.82 -3.56
CA THR A 156 -4.52 -11.62 -2.82
C THR A 156 -4.65 -11.90 -1.32
N ALA A 157 -5.09 -13.12 -0.95
CA ALA A 157 -5.19 -13.57 0.43
C ALA A 157 -3.84 -13.52 1.14
N TYR A 158 -2.77 -14.03 0.51
CA TYR A 158 -1.43 -13.98 1.08
C TYR A 158 -0.96 -12.55 1.33
N VAL A 159 -1.28 -11.60 0.44
CA VAL A 159 -0.96 -10.19 0.68
C VAL A 159 -1.74 -9.64 1.88
N VAL A 160 -3.00 -10.03 2.07
CA VAL A 160 -3.78 -9.66 3.25
C VAL A 160 -3.25 -10.30 4.53
N ASP A 161 -2.76 -11.54 4.47
CA ASP A 161 -2.10 -12.20 5.60
C ASP A 161 -0.82 -11.45 6.01
N LEU A 162 -0.05 -10.91 5.06
CA LEU A 162 1.08 -10.04 5.36
C LEU A 162 0.65 -8.73 6.02
N ILE A 163 -0.45 -8.13 5.56
CA ILE A 163 -1.03 -6.93 6.20
C ILE A 163 -1.41 -7.27 7.64
N GLU A 164 -2.16 -8.36 7.86
CA GLU A 164 -2.58 -8.80 9.19
C GLU A 164 -1.37 -9.06 10.10
N TRP A 165 -0.33 -9.72 9.59
CA TRP A 165 0.91 -9.93 10.34
C TRP A 165 1.55 -8.62 10.77
N ILE A 166 1.58 -7.59 9.91
CA ILE A 166 2.07 -6.24 10.28
C ILE A 166 1.16 -5.61 11.34
N LEU A 167 -0.16 -5.74 11.19
CA LEU A 167 -1.11 -5.19 12.16
C LEU A 167 -1.03 -5.89 13.52
N ALA A 168 -0.63 -7.16 13.56
CA ALA A 168 -0.44 -7.92 14.79
C ALA A 168 0.85 -7.56 15.55
N GLN A 169 1.75 -6.77 14.96
CA GLN A 169 2.99 -6.37 15.63
C GLN A 169 2.70 -5.45 16.84
N PRO A 170 3.50 -5.58 17.93
CA PRO A 170 3.28 -4.83 19.17
C PRO A 170 3.43 -3.32 18.95
N GLU A 171 2.92 -2.51 19.88
CA GLU A 171 2.88 -1.04 19.73
C GLU A 171 4.28 -0.39 19.70
N ASP A 172 5.25 -0.99 20.37
CA ASP A 172 6.65 -0.55 20.46
C ASP A 172 7.52 -1.01 19.28
N LEU A 173 6.92 -1.69 18.29
CA LEU A 173 7.62 -2.15 17.09
C LEU A 173 7.02 -1.50 15.83
N ASN A 174 7.92 -1.06 14.94
CA ASN A 174 7.59 -0.60 13.60
C ASN A 174 8.31 -1.45 12.54
N VAL A 175 7.53 -2.13 11.69
CA VAL A 175 8.08 -2.84 10.52
C VAL A 175 8.18 -1.86 9.37
N HIS A 176 9.38 -1.37 9.06
CA HIS A 176 9.56 -0.38 8.00
C HIS A 176 9.18 -0.89 6.61
N SER A 177 9.59 -2.12 6.27
CA SER A 177 9.27 -2.69 4.97
C SER A 177 9.34 -4.21 4.92
N ILE A 178 8.48 -4.81 4.09
CA ILE A 178 8.53 -6.22 3.71
C ILE A 178 8.65 -6.31 2.19
N SER A 179 9.43 -7.28 1.70
CA SER A 179 9.61 -7.56 0.29
C SER A 179 9.28 -9.01 -0.02
N VAL A 180 8.33 -9.26 -0.92
CA VAL A 180 8.00 -10.61 -1.36
C VAL A 180 7.75 -10.68 -2.85
N ASP A 181 8.29 -11.71 -3.49
CA ASP A 181 8.06 -12.06 -4.88
C ASP A 181 7.63 -13.53 -4.98
N PRO A 182 6.70 -13.88 -5.89
CA PRO A 182 6.43 -15.27 -6.18
C PRO A 182 7.64 -15.91 -6.86
N ARG A 183 8.12 -17.03 -6.32
CA ARG A 183 9.19 -17.81 -6.94
C ARG A 183 8.73 -18.27 -8.33
N GLN A 184 9.51 -17.93 -9.36
CA GLN A 184 9.28 -18.40 -10.73
C GLN A 184 9.96 -19.76 -10.94
N PRO A 185 9.43 -20.63 -11.83
CA PRO A 185 10.15 -21.84 -12.22
C PRO A 185 11.50 -21.48 -12.86
N PRO A 186 12.48 -22.40 -12.84
CA PRO A 186 13.72 -22.23 -13.60
C PRO A 186 13.40 -21.92 -15.07
N ALA A 187 14.14 -21.00 -15.69
CA ALA A 187 14.07 -20.86 -17.13
C ALA A 187 14.68 -22.11 -17.77
N GLU A 188 14.02 -22.68 -18.78
CA GLU A 188 14.48 -23.92 -19.43
C GLU A 188 15.84 -23.76 -20.15
N ASN A 189 16.37 -22.55 -20.32
CA ASN A 189 17.69 -22.29 -20.90
C ASN A 189 18.40 -21.13 -20.21
N ILE A 190 19.16 -21.40 -19.14
CA ILE A 190 20.08 -20.40 -18.54
C ILE A 190 21.49 -20.48 -19.18
N ASN A 191 21.74 -21.47 -20.05
CA ASN A 191 23.05 -21.74 -20.66
C ASN A 191 22.99 -21.79 -22.21
N GLN A 192 22.50 -20.74 -22.87
CA GLN A 192 22.78 -20.48 -24.28
C GLN A 192 23.21 -19.04 -24.49
#